data_AF-A0AAX3RF94-F1
#
_entry.id   AF-A0AAX3RF94-F1
#
_cell.length_a   1.000
_cell.length_b   1.000
_cell.length_c   1.000
_cell.angle_alpha   90.00
_cell.angle_beta   90.00
_cell.angle_gamma   90.00
#
_symmetry.space_group_name_H-M   'P 1'
#
loop_
_entity.id
_entity.type
_entity.pdbx_description
1 polymer ?
#
loop_
_entity_poly.entity_id
_entity_poly.type
_entity_poly.pdbx_seq_one_letter_code
_entity_poly.pdbx_strand_id
1 'polypeptide(L)'
;MRKSIISVLSVLILVLSGCSEVTVDAQDEDKEEVAQKDAPFKATEEGTKTLVADELKEKGTDDTGKLSSLEISDDVDNENKNIKTVNLELNGSDNLTNNMVKKGMLIEAEKLFPRIFEDASVGRVIITWKFPLEDAKGNTSFQKVLSIQLERKTADEINWDKFKYKNFETVADHYFEHAVFKE
;
A
#
# COMPACT_ATOMS: atom_id res chain seq x y z
N MET A 1 -33.68 -36.68 -38.32
CA MET A 1 -34.55 -37.87 -38.33
C MET A 1 -33.71 -39.11 -38.59
N ARG A 2 -33.95 -40.20 -37.83
CA ARG A 2 -33.44 -41.57 -37.99
C ARG A 2 -32.00 -41.78 -37.47
N LYS A 3 -31.84 -42.37 -36.27
CA LYS A 3 -32.03 -43.80 -35.87
C LYS A 3 -30.85 -44.66 -36.36
N SER A 4 -29.93 -45.03 -35.47
CA SER A 4 -29.84 -46.35 -34.78
C SER A 4 -29.18 -47.40 -35.70
N ILE A 5 -28.20 -48.24 -35.30
CA ILE A 5 -28.39 -49.53 -34.59
C ILE A 5 -27.06 -50.36 -34.66
N ILE A 6 -26.64 -50.94 -33.51
CA ILE A 6 -26.13 -52.35 -33.27
C ILE A 6 -24.77 -52.75 -33.94
N SER A 7 -23.78 -53.47 -33.37
CA SER A 7 -23.70 -54.62 -32.43
C SER A 7 -22.27 -54.74 -31.85
N VAL A 8 -22.06 -54.80 -30.53
CA VAL A 8 -21.69 -55.97 -29.67
C VAL A 8 -20.52 -56.87 -30.13
N LEU A 9 -19.43 -56.87 -29.36
CA LEU A 9 -18.67 -58.08 -28.94
C LEU A 9 -17.79 -57.72 -27.73
N SER A 10 -18.31 -57.82 -26.49
CA SER A 10 -18.07 -58.94 -25.56
C SER A 10 -16.63 -59.45 -25.49
N VAL A 11 -15.84 -58.91 -24.57
CA VAL A 11 -14.84 -59.69 -23.82
C VAL A 11 -14.99 -59.35 -22.34
N LEU A 12 -15.50 -60.33 -21.61
CA LEU A 12 -15.62 -60.37 -20.17
C LEU A 12 -14.33 -61.01 -19.63
N ILE A 13 -13.53 -60.27 -18.87
CA ILE A 13 -12.51 -60.85 -17.99
C ILE A 13 -12.68 -60.22 -16.60
N LEU A 14 -13.26 -61.03 -15.71
CA LEU A 14 -13.26 -60.84 -14.26
C LEU A 14 -12.11 -61.68 -13.71
N VAL A 15 -11.11 -61.09 -13.06
CA VAL A 15 -10.58 -61.60 -11.79
C VAL A 15 -10.06 -60.43 -10.94
N LEU A 16 -10.62 -60.35 -9.73
CA LEU A 16 -10.23 -59.52 -8.59
C LEU A 16 -8.83 -59.86 -8.07
N SER A 17 -8.07 -58.86 -7.60
CA SER A 17 -7.48 -58.80 -6.25
C SER A 17 -6.45 -57.68 -6.15
N GLY A 18 -6.56 -56.85 -5.12
CA GLY A 18 -5.42 -56.15 -4.51
C GLY A 18 -5.44 -54.63 -4.58
N CYS A 19 -5.73 -54.00 -3.44
CA CYS A 19 -5.57 -52.58 -3.15
C CYS A 19 -4.14 -52.07 -3.41
N SER A 20 -3.99 -50.87 -3.97
CA SER A 20 -3.61 -49.67 -3.21
C SER A 20 -3.13 -48.55 -4.15
N GLU A 21 -3.66 -47.36 -3.83
CA GLU A 21 -3.08 -46.03 -4.03
C GLU A 21 -2.71 -45.55 -5.45
N VAL A 22 -3.47 -44.53 -5.85
CA VAL A 22 -3.25 -43.65 -6.98
C VAL A 22 -1.88 -43.01 -6.87
N THR A 23 -0.95 -43.41 -7.73
CA THR A 23 0.24 -42.64 -8.09
C THR A 23 -0.18 -41.54 -9.05
N VAL A 24 -0.13 -40.29 -8.61
CA VAL A 24 -0.11 -39.12 -9.51
C VAL A 24 1.37 -38.73 -9.65
N ASP A 25 1.91 -39.07 -10.80
CA ASP A 25 3.25 -38.70 -11.24
C ASP A 25 3.30 -37.20 -11.61
N ALA A 26 4.51 -36.66 -11.53
CA ALA A 26 4.85 -35.25 -11.52
C ALA A 26 4.99 -34.60 -12.91
N GLN A 27 5.13 -33.26 -12.89
CA GLN A 27 5.62 -32.33 -13.91
C GLN A 27 4.67 -31.98 -15.08
N ASP A 28 4.55 -30.74 -15.55
CA ASP A 28 5.28 -29.47 -15.37
C ASP A 28 4.31 -28.35 -15.80
N GLU A 29 4.20 -27.25 -15.05
CA GLU A 29 3.90 -25.93 -15.62
C GLU A 29 4.67 -24.86 -14.84
N ASP A 30 5.48 -24.12 -15.59
CA ASP A 30 6.30 -22.98 -15.20
C ASP A 30 5.55 -21.99 -14.31
N LYS A 31 6.12 -21.72 -13.14
CA LYS A 31 5.79 -20.55 -12.32
C LYS A 31 7.07 -19.88 -11.82
N GLU A 32 7.82 -19.30 -12.75
CA GLU A 32 8.73 -18.20 -12.40
C GLU A 32 7.91 -16.91 -12.31
N GLU A 33 7.43 -16.59 -11.10
CA GLU A 33 7.06 -15.22 -10.73
C GLU A 33 7.46 -14.93 -9.27
N VAL A 34 8.42 -14.00 -9.16
CA VAL A 34 8.76 -13.10 -8.03
C VAL A 34 9.42 -13.70 -6.79
N ALA A 35 10.74 -13.92 -6.88
CA ALA A 35 11.64 -13.85 -5.73
C ALA A 35 12.33 -12.47 -5.70
N GLN A 36 11.65 -11.46 -5.15
CA GLN A 36 12.31 -10.23 -4.68
C GLN A 36 11.43 -9.56 -3.60
N LYS A 37 11.33 -10.18 -2.42
CA LYS A 37 10.58 -9.62 -1.28
C LYS A 37 11.29 -9.76 0.07
N ASP A 38 12.62 -9.88 0.08
CA ASP A 38 13.36 -10.25 1.31
C ASP A 38 14.40 -9.21 1.77
N ALA A 39 14.58 -8.10 1.06
CA ALA A 39 15.35 -6.98 1.59
C ALA A 39 14.41 -6.04 2.38
N PRO A 40 14.66 -5.77 3.68
CA PRO A 40 13.89 -4.79 4.42
C PRO A 40 14.03 -3.40 3.76
N PHE A 41 12.92 -2.65 3.70
CA PHE A 41 12.89 -1.32 3.10
C PHE A 41 13.99 -0.41 3.68
N LYS A 42 14.55 0.46 2.83
CA LYS A 42 15.49 1.51 3.21
C LYS A 42 15.02 2.87 2.74
N ALA A 43 15.08 3.84 3.65
CA ALA A 43 14.71 5.22 3.41
C ALA A 43 15.82 5.95 2.61
N THR A 44 15.94 5.58 1.35
CA THR A 44 16.67 6.31 0.31
C THR A 44 15.68 6.99 -0.62
N GLU A 45 16.15 7.91 -1.45
CA GLU A 45 15.28 8.57 -2.42
C GLU A 45 14.62 7.57 -3.37
N GLU A 46 15.40 6.68 -3.99
CA GLU A 46 14.93 5.63 -4.89
C GLU A 46 14.04 4.60 -4.17
N GLY A 47 14.44 4.17 -2.98
CA GLY A 47 13.67 3.21 -2.19
C GLY A 47 12.30 3.76 -1.83
N THR A 48 12.24 5.01 -1.38
CA THR A 48 10.98 5.66 -0.99
C THR A 48 10.08 5.94 -2.19
N LYS A 49 10.64 6.37 -3.34
CA LYS A 49 9.87 6.51 -4.58
C LYS A 49 9.26 5.19 -5.03
N THR A 50 10.05 4.11 -5.01
CA THR A 50 9.58 2.76 -5.37
C THR A 50 8.48 2.29 -4.42
N LEU A 51 8.68 2.45 -3.11
CA LEU A 51 7.66 2.12 -2.11
C LEU A 51 6.35 2.87 -2.36
N VAL A 52 6.41 4.17 -2.61
CA VAL A 52 5.23 4.98 -2.91
C VAL A 52 4.54 4.48 -4.18
N ALA A 53 5.31 4.20 -5.24
CA ALA A 53 4.75 3.67 -6.48
C ALA A 53 4.05 2.31 -6.28
N ASP A 54 4.67 1.41 -5.54
CA ASP A 54 4.15 0.05 -5.28
C ASP A 54 2.90 0.06 -4.40
N GLU A 55 2.95 0.73 -3.24
CA GLU A 55 1.85 0.73 -2.26
C GLU A 55 0.62 1.50 -2.75
N LEU A 56 0.86 2.54 -3.56
CA LEU A 56 -0.18 3.38 -4.14
C LEU A 56 -0.61 2.93 -5.54
N LYS A 57 0.05 1.91 -6.12
CA LYS A 57 -0.22 1.34 -7.44
C LYS A 57 -0.10 2.36 -8.58
N GLU A 58 0.90 3.22 -8.49
CA GLU A 58 1.23 4.18 -9.54
C GLU A 58 1.96 3.50 -10.70
N LYS A 59 1.83 4.04 -11.92
CA LYS A 59 2.52 3.49 -13.09
C LYS A 59 3.97 3.99 -13.13
N GLY A 60 4.88 3.24 -12.50
CA GLY A 60 6.33 3.50 -12.54
C GLY A 60 6.82 4.55 -11.55
N THR A 61 8.16 4.69 -11.44
CA THR A 61 8.85 5.53 -10.44
C THR A 61 9.07 6.98 -10.88
N ASP A 62 9.03 7.22 -12.19
CA ASP A 62 9.57 8.46 -12.78
C ASP A 62 8.51 9.54 -12.99
N ASP A 63 7.22 9.18 -12.90
CA ASP A 63 6.12 10.07 -13.29
C ASP A 63 4.85 9.82 -12.46
N THR A 64 5.01 9.67 -11.14
CA THR A 64 3.83 9.62 -10.28
C THR A 64 3.33 11.05 -10.11
N GLY A 65 2.30 11.45 -10.86
CA GLY A 65 1.54 12.68 -10.56
C GLY A 65 1.05 12.73 -9.11
N LYS A 66 1.14 11.60 -8.39
CA LYS A 66 0.92 11.42 -6.97
C LYS A 66 2.04 11.96 -6.07
N LEU A 67 3.31 11.58 -6.22
CA LEU A 67 4.41 12.09 -5.39
C LEU A 67 4.87 13.45 -5.92
N SER A 68 4.51 14.53 -5.23
CA SER A 68 4.90 15.88 -5.64
C SER A 68 6.27 16.30 -5.10
N SER A 69 6.66 15.79 -3.93
CA SER A 69 7.98 16.05 -3.33
C SER A 69 8.39 14.94 -2.36
N LEU A 70 9.69 14.68 -2.30
CA LEU A 70 10.31 13.80 -1.32
C LEU A 70 11.59 14.47 -0.82
N GLU A 71 11.73 14.56 0.49
CA GLU A 71 12.95 14.99 1.17
C GLU A 71 13.28 14.00 2.28
N ILE A 72 14.55 13.61 2.36
CA ILE A 72 15.09 12.79 3.45
C ILE A 72 16.25 13.57 4.05
N SER A 73 16.16 13.86 5.34
CA SER A 73 17.16 14.64 6.06
C SER A 73 17.55 13.98 7.38
N ASP A 74 18.76 14.26 7.84
CA ASP A 74 19.18 13.91 9.19
C ASP A 74 18.65 14.98 10.17
N ASP A 75 18.14 14.53 11.32
CA ASP A 75 17.59 15.38 12.37
C ASP A 75 17.87 14.77 13.76
N VAL A 76 17.38 15.40 14.82
CA VAL A 76 17.39 14.86 16.18
C VAL A 76 15.98 14.68 16.72
N ASP A 77 15.77 13.60 17.47
CA ASP A 77 14.53 13.38 18.20
C ASP A 77 14.46 14.23 19.50
N ASN A 78 13.35 14.11 20.23
CA ASN A 78 13.13 14.82 21.49
C ASN A 78 14.13 14.41 22.61
N GLU A 79 14.88 13.33 22.42
CA GLU A 79 15.92 12.84 23.33
C GLU A 79 17.33 13.19 22.84
N ASN A 80 17.46 14.02 21.79
CA ASN A 80 18.71 14.40 21.11
C ASN A 80 19.44 13.23 20.44
N LYS A 81 18.73 12.16 20.06
CA LYS A 81 19.29 11.06 19.26
C LYS A 81 19.20 11.40 17.79
N ASN A 82 20.25 11.06 17.04
CA ASN A 82 20.25 11.22 15.59
C ASN A 82 19.20 10.31 14.95
N ILE A 83 18.37 10.88 14.09
CA ILE A 83 17.32 10.20 13.35
C ILE A 83 17.33 10.64 11.89
N LYS A 84 16.70 9.85 11.02
CA LYS A 84 16.25 10.33 9.72
C LYS A 84 14.81 10.80 9.78
N THR A 85 14.54 11.91 9.12
CA THR A 85 13.20 12.42 8.84
C THR A 85 12.88 12.19 7.37
N VAL A 86 11.73 11.56 7.10
CA VAL A 86 11.19 11.39 5.74
C VAL A 86 9.99 12.32 5.57
N ASN A 87 10.11 13.29 4.66
CA ASN A 87 9.07 14.23 4.30
C ASN A 87 8.51 13.88 2.91
N LEU A 88 7.24 13.52 2.86
CA LEU A 88 6.51 13.23 1.63
C LEU A 88 5.46 14.31 1.39
N GLU A 89 5.44 14.85 0.18
CA GLU A 89 4.27 15.57 -0.33
C GLU A 89 3.59 14.76 -1.43
N LEU A 90 2.30 14.51 -1.26
CA LEU A 90 1.46 13.74 -2.17
C LEU A 90 0.32 14.61 -2.72
N ASN A 91 -0.06 14.41 -3.97
CA ASN A 91 -1.29 14.95 -4.51
C ASN A 91 -2.47 14.05 -4.13
N GLY A 92 -3.53 14.64 -3.58
CA GLY A 92 -4.77 13.95 -3.29
C GLY A 92 -5.45 13.51 -4.60
N SER A 93 -6.07 12.33 -4.57
CA SER A 93 -6.84 11.84 -5.72
C SER A 93 -8.28 12.32 -5.65
N ASP A 94 -8.80 12.87 -6.75
CA ASP A 94 -10.18 13.32 -6.87
C ASP A 94 -11.17 12.19 -6.59
N ASN A 95 -12.27 12.53 -5.92
CA ASN A 95 -13.40 11.63 -5.65
C ASN A 95 -14.71 12.43 -5.62
N LEU A 96 -15.84 11.71 -5.55
CA LEU A 96 -17.19 12.29 -5.57
C LEU A 96 -17.48 13.27 -4.42
N THR A 97 -16.86 13.09 -3.26
CA THR A 97 -17.04 13.96 -2.09
C THR A 97 -15.72 14.20 -1.38
N ASN A 98 -15.60 15.32 -0.65
CA ASN A 98 -14.42 15.64 0.15
C ASN A 98 -14.12 14.55 1.18
N ASN A 99 -15.15 13.98 1.82
CA ASN A 99 -14.98 12.88 2.76
C ASN A 99 -14.35 11.63 2.10
N MET A 100 -14.73 11.31 0.86
CA MET A 100 -14.09 10.22 0.11
C MET A 100 -12.64 10.53 -0.24
N VAL A 101 -12.34 11.77 -0.63
CA VAL A 101 -10.96 12.23 -0.87
C VAL A 101 -10.12 12.08 0.42
N LYS A 102 -10.59 12.61 1.56
CA LYS A 102 -9.92 12.44 2.87
C LYS A 102 -9.70 10.98 3.22
N LYS A 103 -10.74 10.16 3.07
CA LYS A 103 -10.65 8.71 3.31
C LYS A 103 -9.55 8.07 2.46
N GLY A 104 -9.42 8.46 1.19
CA GLY A 104 -8.34 8.01 0.32
C GLY A 104 -6.97 8.33 0.90
N MET A 105 -6.73 9.60 1.26
CA MET A 105 -5.46 10.05 1.84
C MET A 105 -5.12 9.32 3.15
N LEU A 106 -6.10 9.08 4.03
CA LEU A 106 -5.88 8.34 5.26
C LEU A 106 -5.55 6.85 5.02
N ILE A 107 -6.16 6.22 4.02
CA ILE A 107 -5.82 4.84 3.63
C ILE A 107 -4.41 4.78 3.03
N GLU A 108 -4.00 5.78 2.26
CA GLU A 108 -2.62 5.88 1.75
C GLU A 108 -1.63 6.00 2.91
N ALA A 109 -1.94 6.83 3.91
CA ALA A 109 -1.15 6.95 5.14
C ALA A 109 -0.99 5.61 5.86
N GLU A 110 -2.08 4.86 6.00
CA GLU A 110 -2.13 3.54 6.65
C GLU A 110 -1.21 2.51 5.98
N LYS A 111 -1.02 2.62 4.66
CA LYS A 111 -0.09 1.76 3.91
C LYS A 111 1.36 2.23 4.03
N LEU A 112 1.60 3.53 3.92
CA LEU A 112 2.95 4.08 3.79
C LEU A 112 3.71 4.11 5.11
N PHE A 113 3.08 4.57 6.20
CA PHE A 113 3.76 4.70 7.50
C PHE A 113 4.45 3.41 7.96
N PRO A 114 3.76 2.25 8.08
CA PRO A 114 4.40 1.05 8.60
C PRO A 114 5.59 0.62 7.76
N ARG A 115 5.49 0.78 6.43
CA ARG A 115 6.54 0.38 5.48
C ARG A 115 7.75 1.30 5.56
N ILE A 116 7.55 2.62 5.69
CA ILE A 116 8.66 3.57 5.85
C ILE A 116 9.39 3.31 7.18
N PHE A 117 8.65 3.00 8.25
CA PHE A 117 9.24 2.64 9.54
C PHE A 117 9.86 1.23 9.60
N GLU A 118 9.88 0.45 8.52
CA GLU A 118 10.73 -0.76 8.46
C GLU A 118 12.22 -0.39 8.49
N ASP A 119 12.58 0.82 8.05
CA ASP A 119 13.93 1.34 8.26
C ASP A 119 14.08 1.88 9.69
N ALA A 120 14.79 1.12 10.52
CA ALA A 120 15.07 1.47 11.91
C ALA A 120 15.81 2.82 12.09
N SER A 121 16.45 3.35 11.05
CA SER A 121 17.09 4.68 11.11
C SER A 121 16.10 5.85 11.00
N VAL A 122 14.88 5.60 10.51
CA VAL A 122 13.83 6.60 10.41
C VAL A 122 13.22 6.82 11.78
N GLY A 123 13.38 8.03 12.31
CA GLY A 123 12.79 8.44 13.58
C GLY A 123 11.53 9.28 13.41
N ARG A 124 11.31 9.87 12.23
CA ARG A 124 10.15 10.72 11.94
C ARG A 124 9.69 10.56 10.50
N VAL A 125 8.38 10.51 10.31
CA VAL A 125 7.77 10.54 8.98
C VAL A 125 6.68 11.60 8.97
N ILE A 126 6.70 12.48 7.97
CA ILE A 126 5.68 13.49 7.73
C ILE A 126 5.14 13.25 6.32
N ILE A 127 3.83 13.01 6.22
CA ILE A 127 3.15 12.91 4.93
C ILE A 127 2.15 14.07 4.82
N THR A 128 2.28 14.87 3.78
CA THR A 128 1.42 16.02 3.49
C THR A 128 0.71 15.82 2.17
N TRP A 129 -0.61 15.98 2.16
CA TRP A 129 -1.40 15.95 0.94
C TRP A 129 -1.73 17.37 0.47
N LYS A 130 -1.54 17.61 -0.82
CA LYS A 130 -2.03 18.77 -1.56
C LYS A 130 -3.21 18.39 -2.43
N PHE A 131 -4.23 19.22 -2.49
CA PHE A 131 -5.42 18.96 -3.31
C PHE A 131 -5.94 20.26 -3.91
N PRO A 132 -6.45 20.26 -5.16
CA PRO A 132 -7.05 21.44 -5.75
C PRO A 132 -8.31 21.84 -4.98
N LEU A 133 -8.33 23.07 -4.48
CA LEU A 133 -9.51 23.69 -3.87
C LEU A 133 -9.95 24.90 -4.68
N GLU A 134 -11.26 25.04 -4.83
CA GLU A 134 -11.90 26.20 -5.46
C GLU A 134 -12.16 27.29 -4.43
N ASP A 135 -11.79 28.54 -4.75
CA ASP A 135 -12.14 29.70 -3.93
C ASP A 135 -13.57 30.18 -4.22
N ALA A 136 -14.08 31.14 -3.43
CA ALA A 136 -15.42 31.70 -3.62
C ALA A 136 -15.64 32.43 -4.96
N LYS A 137 -14.57 32.63 -5.75
CA LYS A 137 -14.59 33.25 -7.07
C LYS A 137 -14.44 32.23 -8.20
N GLY A 138 -14.35 30.94 -7.90
CA GLY A 138 -14.19 29.87 -8.89
C GLY A 138 -12.73 29.59 -9.29
N ASN A 139 -11.73 30.17 -8.62
CA ASN A 139 -10.33 29.88 -8.93
C ASN A 139 -9.86 28.63 -8.22
N THR A 140 -9.23 27.71 -8.94
CA THR A 140 -8.66 26.49 -8.38
C THR A 140 -7.17 26.66 -8.09
N SER A 141 -6.73 26.23 -6.90
CA SER A 141 -5.31 26.13 -6.56
C SER A 141 -5.02 24.92 -5.67
N PHE A 142 -3.84 24.31 -5.84
CA PHE A 142 -3.39 23.23 -4.97
C PHE A 142 -3.02 23.78 -3.59
N GLN A 143 -3.70 23.30 -2.56
CA GLN A 143 -3.47 23.70 -1.17
C GLN A 143 -3.19 22.48 -0.31
N LYS A 144 -2.46 22.68 0.79
CA LYS A 144 -2.29 21.64 1.82
C LYS A 144 -3.65 21.36 2.46
N VAL A 145 -4.09 20.11 2.40
CA VAL A 145 -5.42 19.69 2.90
C VAL A 145 -5.38 18.70 4.05
N LEU A 146 -4.32 17.89 4.12
CA LEU A 146 -4.08 16.93 5.19
C LEU A 146 -2.58 16.85 5.45
N SER A 147 -2.17 16.72 6.70
CA SER A 147 -0.78 16.43 7.06
C SER A 147 -0.74 15.61 8.34
N ILE A 148 0.02 14.53 8.31
CA ILE A 148 0.15 13.58 9.41
C ILE A 148 1.65 13.43 9.68
N GLN A 149 2.04 13.62 10.94
CA GLN A 149 3.38 13.34 11.43
C GLN A 149 3.31 12.23 12.45
N LEU A 150 4.19 11.25 12.30
CA LEU A 150 4.48 10.25 13.32
C LEU A 150 5.97 10.30 13.68
N GLU A 151 6.24 10.29 14.98
CA GLU A 151 7.53 9.91 15.53
C GLU A 151 7.59 8.37 15.63
N ARG A 152 8.81 7.82 15.61
CA ARG A 152 9.03 6.36 15.72
C ARG A 152 8.37 5.78 16.97
N LYS A 153 8.46 6.48 18.11
CA LYS A 153 7.83 6.04 19.36
C LYS A 153 6.34 5.75 19.18
N THR A 154 5.62 6.67 18.54
CA THR A 154 4.19 6.53 18.26
C THR A 154 3.93 5.41 17.25
N ALA A 155 4.77 5.31 16.20
CA ALA A 155 4.66 4.26 15.20
C ALA A 155 4.87 2.84 15.78
N ASP A 156 5.79 2.69 16.74
CA ASP A 156 6.10 1.41 17.40
C ASP A 156 4.99 0.98 18.38
N GLU A 157 4.19 1.92 18.90
CA GLU A 157 3.02 1.64 19.76
C GLU A 157 1.77 1.21 18.96
N ILE A 158 1.72 1.49 17.66
CA ILE A 158 0.59 1.16 16.79
C ILE A 158 0.59 -0.34 16.44
N ASN A 159 -0.53 -1.00 16.70
CA ASN A 159 -0.79 -2.34 16.15
C ASN A 159 -1.27 -2.21 14.69
N TRP A 160 -0.34 -2.18 13.74
CA TRP A 160 -0.60 -1.95 12.31
C TRP A 160 -1.56 -2.98 11.69
N ASP A 161 -1.56 -4.24 12.13
CA ASP A 161 -2.48 -5.29 11.63
C ASP A 161 -3.96 -4.99 11.94
N LYS A 162 -4.21 -4.30 13.06
CA LYS A 162 -5.56 -3.96 13.53
C LYS A 162 -5.87 -2.48 13.44
N PHE A 163 -4.90 -1.66 13.04
CA PHE A 163 -5.06 -0.24 12.91
C PHE A 163 -6.16 0.09 11.90
N LYS A 164 -6.73 1.28 12.06
CA LYS A 164 -7.74 1.82 11.16
C LYS A 164 -7.34 3.23 10.83
N TYR A 165 -7.22 3.54 9.55
CA TYR A 165 -6.85 4.86 9.02
C TYR A 165 -7.52 6.05 9.73
N LYS A 166 -8.77 5.93 10.17
CA LYS A 166 -9.50 6.99 10.86
C LYS A 166 -8.90 7.38 12.22
N ASN A 167 -8.10 6.49 12.82
CA ASN A 167 -7.50 6.72 14.12
C ASN A 167 -6.29 7.67 14.05
N PHE A 168 -5.77 7.98 12.85
CA PHE A 168 -4.65 8.94 12.70
C PHE A 168 -4.96 10.30 13.30
N GLU A 169 -6.20 10.78 13.23
CA GLU A 169 -6.61 12.05 13.85
C GLU A 169 -6.39 12.06 15.36
N THR A 170 -6.46 10.89 16.02
CA THR A 170 -6.31 10.76 17.47
C THR A 170 -4.88 10.45 17.89
N VAL A 171 -4.17 9.61 17.11
CA VAL A 171 -2.88 9.04 17.55
C VAL A 171 -1.67 9.75 16.99
N ALA A 172 -1.81 10.54 15.92
CA ALA A 172 -0.65 11.19 15.30
C ALA A 172 -0.04 12.25 16.22
N ASP A 173 1.29 12.34 16.22
CA ASP A 173 2.02 13.35 16.99
C ASP A 173 1.65 14.77 16.53
N HIS A 174 1.47 14.94 15.22
CA HIS A 174 0.81 16.11 14.66
C HIS A 174 -0.18 15.72 13.57
N TYR A 175 -1.39 16.29 13.66
CA TYR A 175 -2.45 16.12 12.68
C TYR A 175 -2.98 17.49 12.25
N PHE A 176 -3.00 17.73 10.95
CA PHE A 176 -3.64 18.91 10.35
C PHE A 176 -4.66 18.47 9.32
N GLU A 177 -5.84 19.06 9.40
CA GLU A 177 -6.91 18.90 8.41
C GLU A 177 -7.50 20.26 8.03
N HIS A 178 -7.60 20.51 6.72
CA HIS A 178 -8.21 21.71 6.20
C HIS A 178 -9.73 21.71 6.42
N ALA A 179 -10.32 22.87 6.70
CA ALA A 179 -11.72 23.01 7.11
C ALA A 179 -12.73 22.38 6.13
N VAL A 180 -12.43 22.38 4.83
CA VAL A 180 -13.26 21.77 3.76
C VAL A 180 -13.47 20.26 3.93
N PHE A 181 -12.61 19.59 4.71
CA PHE A 181 -12.69 18.15 4.98
C PHE A 181 -13.28 17.81 6.36
N LYS A 182 -13.47 18.82 7.22
CA LYS A 182 -14.03 18.65 8.56
C LYS A 182 -15.55 18.47 8.44
N GLU A 183 -15.99 17.22 8.53
CA GLU A 183 -17.40 16.81 8.64
C GLU A 183 -17.66 16.17 10.01
#